data_AF-A0AAW5PMP4-F1
#
_entry.id   AF-A0AAW5PMP4-F1
#
_cell.length_a   1.000
_cell.length_b   1.000
_cell.length_c   1.000
_cell.angle_alpha   90.00
_cell.angle_beta   90.00
_cell.angle_gamma   90.00
#
_symmetry.space_group_name_H-M   'P 1'
#
loop_
_entity.id
_entity.type
_entity.pdbx_description
1 polymer ?
#
loop_
_entity_poly.entity_id
_entity_poly.type
_entity_poly.pdbx_seq_one_letter_code
_entity_poly.pdbx_strand_id
1 'polypeptide(L)'
;MSTVSPSKLSQLRDLSVVVADTGDVEAIKRLKPVDCTTNPTLVKKALDLPVYADLIENALAWGREQAGERETIVHAVADRLTVGVGTLLSTL
;
A
#
# COMPACT_ATOMS: atom_id res chain seq x y z
N MET A 1 -37.63 -11.49 12.97
CA MET A 1 -36.63 -10.82 12.11
C MET A 1 -35.41 -10.56 12.96
N SER A 2 -34.27 -11.20 12.66
CA SER A 2 -33.05 -11.02 13.45
C SER A 2 -32.41 -9.69 13.10
N THR A 3 -32.51 -8.70 13.99
CA THR A 3 -31.85 -7.40 13.83
C THR A 3 -30.39 -7.55 14.20
N VAL A 4 -29.53 -7.84 13.22
CA VAL A 4 -28.08 -7.79 13.45
C VAL A 4 -27.71 -6.34 13.70
N SER A 5 -27.31 -6.02 14.93
CA SER A 5 -26.78 -4.70 15.27
C SER A 5 -25.59 -4.40 14.35
N PRO A 6 -25.53 -3.20 13.74
CA PRO A 6 -24.42 -2.84 12.85
C PRO A 6 -23.09 -2.96 13.60
N SER A 7 -22.03 -3.39 12.89
CA SER A 7 -20.71 -3.53 13.50
C SER A 7 -20.19 -2.18 14.01
N LYS A 8 -19.27 -2.20 14.99
CA LYS A 8 -18.63 -0.97 15.48
C LYS A 8 -17.99 -0.15 14.35
N LEU A 9 -17.39 -0.82 13.36
CA LEU A 9 -16.82 -0.18 12.18
C LEU A 9 -17.90 0.49 11.32
N SER A 10 -19.06 -0.16 11.15
CA SER A 10 -20.18 0.42 10.42
C SER A 10 -20.68 1.70 11.10
N GLN A 11 -20.86 1.66 12.43
CA GLN A 11 -21.30 2.82 13.20
C GLN A 11 -20.25 3.95 13.18
N LEU A 12 -18.95 3.61 13.19
CA LEU A 12 -17.88 4.61 13.13
C LEU A 12 -17.87 5.39 11.80
N ARG A 13 -18.24 4.76 10.68
CA ARG A 13 -18.30 5.44 9.37
C ARG A 13 -19.35 6.54 9.32
N ASP A 14 -20.40 6.44 10.13
CA ASP A 14 -21.45 7.48 10.21
C ASP A 14 -20.97 8.72 10.98
N LEU A 15 -19.87 8.60 11.75
CA LEU A 15 -19.34 9.66 12.63
C LEU A 15 -17.99 10.21 12.15
N SER A 16 -17.20 9.39 11.45
CA SER A 16 -15.82 9.70 11.10
C SER A 16 -15.43 9.13 9.74
N VAL A 17 -14.50 9.80 9.08
CA VAL A 17 -13.79 9.25 7.91
C VAL A 17 -12.87 8.12 8.38
N VAL A 18 -13.09 6.92 7.86
CA VAL A 18 -12.26 5.75 8.18
C VAL A 18 -11.11 5.65 7.19
N VAL A 19 -9.89 5.65 7.72
CA VAL A 19 -8.63 5.47 6.99
C VAL A 19 -7.99 4.15 7.41
N ALA A 20 -7.39 3.42 6.47
CA ALA A 20 -6.65 2.20 6.79
C ALA A 20 -5.14 2.46 6.84
N ASP A 21 -4.51 2.15 7.97
CA ASP A 21 -3.06 2.29 8.16
C ASP A 21 -2.34 0.99 7.78
N THR A 22 -2.22 0.73 6.47
CA THR A 22 -1.63 -0.52 5.95
C THR A 22 -1.26 -0.41 4.47
N GLY A 23 -0.27 -1.22 4.04
CA GLY A 23 0.00 -1.50 2.62
C GLY A 23 -0.58 -2.85 2.13
N ASP A 24 -1.42 -3.50 2.93
CA ASP A 24 -2.05 -4.78 2.60
C ASP A 24 -3.29 -4.58 1.71
N VAL A 25 -3.17 -4.99 0.45
CA VAL A 25 -4.22 -4.94 -0.58
C VAL A 25 -5.52 -5.62 -0.14
N GLU A 26 -5.45 -6.76 0.55
CA GLU A 26 -6.64 -7.52 0.93
C GLU A 26 -7.36 -6.87 2.12
N ALA A 27 -6.62 -6.18 2.99
CA ALA A 27 -7.21 -5.35 4.03
C ALA A 27 -7.98 -4.17 3.43
N ILE A 28 -7.40 -3.47 2.45
CA ILE A 28 -8.06 -2.34 1.77
C ILE A 28 -9.34 -2.81 1.05
N LYS A 29 -9.27 -3.87 0.24
CA LYS A 29 -10.45 -4.43 -0.45
C LYS A 29 -11.58 -4.83 0.50
N ARG A 30 -11.22 -5.46 1.63
CA ARG A 30 -12.20 -5.93 2.63
C ARG A 30 -12.82 -4.77 3.41
N LEU A 31 -11.99 -3.80 3.82
CA LEU A 31 -12.41 -2.72 4.71
C LEU A 31 -12.93 -1.49 3.97
N LYS A 32 -12.68 -1.35 2.67
CA LYS A 32 -13.13 -0.22 1.83
C LYS A 32 -13.02 1.13 2.58
N PRO A 33 -11.83 1.48 3.07
CA PRO A 33 -11.63 2.76 3.73
C PRO A 33 -11.78 3.90 2.71
N VAL A 34 -11.90 5.13 3.20
CA VAL A 34 -11.89 6.31 2.32
C VAL A 34 -10.48 6.59 1.82
N ASP A 35 -9.49 6.51 2.72
CA ASP A 35 -8.08 6.67 2.40
C ASP A 35 -7.24 5.54 3.01
N CYS A 36 -5.98 5.45 2.59
CA CYS A 36 -4.97 4.63 3.23
C CYS A 36 -3.72 5.45 3.60
N THR A 37 -3.13 5.16 4.75
CA THR A 37 -1.83 5.69 5.15
C THR A 37 -0.78 4.59 5.10
N THR A 38 0.42 4.97 4.69
CA THR A 38 1.60 4.12 4.76
C THR A 38 2.71 4.85 5.51
N ASN A 39 3.72 4.10 5.92
CA ASN A 39 4.98 4.61 6.46
C ASN A 39 6.09 3.62 6.04
N PRO A 40 7.39 3.95 6.24
CA PRO A 40 8.47 3.08 5.79
C PRO A 40 8.37 1.63 6.28
N THR A 41 7.96 1.41 7.52
CA THR A 41 7.78 0.06 8.09
C THR A 41 6.64 -0.70 7.40
N LEU A 42 5.51 -0.04 7.15
CA LEU A 42 4.35 -0.65 6.49
C LEU A 42 4.63 -0.94 5.01
N VAL A 43 5.33 -0.05 4.30
CA VAL A 43 5.77 -0.27 2.92
C VAL A 43 6.72 -1.47 2.86
N LYS A 44 7.73 -1.51 3.74
CA LYS A 44 8.65 -2.65 3.82
C LYS A 44 7.89 -3.96 4.01
N LYS A 45 6.92 -4.01 4.95
CA LYS A 45 6.12 -5.21 5.19
C LYS A 45 5.22 -5.56 4.01
N ALA A 46 4.65 -4.57 3.32
CA ALA A 46 3.81 -4.78 2.16
C ALA A 46 4.60 -5.41 1.01
N LEU A 47 5.85 -4.98 0.78
CA LEU A 47 6.72 -5.53 -0.25
C LEU A 47 7.06 -7.02 -0.06
N ASP A 48 6.85 -7.59 1.14
CA ASP A 48 6.97 -9.04 1.37
C ASP A 48 5.75 -9.83 0.82
N LEU A 49 4.68 -9.16 0.38
CA LEU A 49 3.48 -9.80 -0.17
C LEU A 49 3.65 -10.14 -1.67
N PRO A 50 3.20 -11.33 -2.12
CA PRO A 50 3.37 -11.76 -3.52
C PRO A 50 2.79 -10.80 -4.57
N VAL A 51 1.73 -10.06 -4.23
CA VAL A 51 1.09 -9.09 -5.13
C VAL A 51 2.02 -7.96 -5.58
N TYR A 52 3.11 -7.70 -4.85
CA TYR A 52 4.09 -6.68 -5.19
C TYR A 52 5.36 -7.23 -5.87
N ALA A 53 5.43 -8.53 -6.14
CA ALA A 53 6.62 -9.15 -6.74
C ALA A 53 6.97 -8.50 -8.10
N ASP A 54 5.97 -8.31 -8.97
CA ASP A 54 6.18 -7.68 -10.28
C ASP A 54 6.61 -6.21 -10.14
N LEU A 55 6.09 -5.49 -9.13
CA LEU A 55 6.52 -4.12 -8.84
C LEU A 55 8.01 -4.09 -8.47
N ILE A 56 8.47 -5.04 -7.67
CA ILE A 56 9.88 -5.15 -7.26
C ILE A 56 10.76 -5.44 -8.47
N GLU A 57 10.41 -6.45 -9.27
CA GLU A 57 11.21 -6.81 -10.45
C GLU A 57 11.28 -5.66 -11.45
N ASN A 58 10.17 -4.97 -11.71
CA ASN A 58 10.15 -3.82 -12.61
C ASN A 58 11.00 -2.65 -12.09
N ALA A 59 10.94 -2.36 -10.79
CA ALA A 59 11.75 -1.29 -10.20
C ALA A 59 13.25 -1.63 -10.23
N LEU A 60 13.62 -2.89 -9.98
CA LEU A 60 15.00 -3.36 -10.06
C LEU A 60 15.52 -3.37 -11.50
N ALA A 61 14.72 -3.84 -12.46
CA ALA A 61 15.07 -3.82 -13.88
C ALA A 61 15.33 -2.38 -14.34
N TRP A 62 14.42 -1.45 -14.03
CA TRP A 62 14.60 -0.03 -14.30
C TRP A 62 15.88 0.52 -13.66
N GLY A 63 16.17 0.15 -12.40
CA GLY A 63 17.37 0.57 -11.69
C GLY A 63 18.67 0.13 -12.36
N ARG A 64 18.70 -1.06 -12.97
CA ARG A 64 19.87 -1.59 -13.70
C ARG A 64 20.18 -0.83 -14.99
N GLU A 65 19.18 -0.15 -15.56
CA GLU A 65 19.33 0.67 -16.77
C GLU A 65 19.81 2.08 -16.47
N GLN A 66 19.83 2.50 -15.19
CA GLN A 66 20.25 3.84 -14.82
C GLN A 66 21.78 3.96 -14.80
N ALA A 67 22.27 5.11 -15.26
CA ALA A 67 23.68 5.49 -15.14
C ALA A 67 23.91 6.38 -13.91
N GLY A 68 25.05 6.23 -13.25
CA GLY A 68 25.45 7.08 -12.13
C GLY A 68 25.88 6.31 -10.89
N GLU A 69 25.94 7.02 -9.76
CA GLU A 69 26.37 6.46 -8.48
C GLU A 69 25.38 5.42 -7.93
N ARG A 70 25.91 4.30 -7.46
CA ARG A 70 25.11 3.16 -7.00
C ARG A 70 24.14 3.54 -5.89
N GLU A 71 24.58 4.34 -4.92
CA GLU A 71 23.75 4.77 -3.80
C GLU A 71 22.55 5.59 -4.27
N THR A 72 22.77 6.51 -5.23
CA THR A 72 21.69 7.31 -5.84
C THR A 72 20.67 6.43 -6.53
N ILE A 73 21.13 5.40 -7.25
CA ILE A 73 20.24 4.44 -7.93
C ILE A 73 19.42 3.64 -6.91
N VAL A 74 20.04 3.18 -5.81
CA VAL A 74 19.33 2.44 -4.74
C VAL A 74 18.23 3.30 -4.12
N HIS A 75 18.50 4.58 -3.83
CA HIS A 75 17.48 5.51 -3.32
C HIS A 75 16.34 5.71 -4.32
N ALA A 76 16.66 5.93 -5.60
CA ALA A 76 15.65 6.09 -6.65
C ALA A 76 14.77 4.84 -6.82
N VAL A 77 15.34 3.64 -6.66
CA VAL A 77 14.58 2.38 -6.66
C VAL A 77 13.66 2.30 -5.45
N ALA A 78 14.15 2.64 -4.24
CA ALA A 78 13.33 2.64 -3.03
C ALA A 78 12.15 3.63 -3.12
N ASP A 79 12.37 4.81 -3.69
CA ASP A 79 11.31 5.79 -3.96
C ASP A 79 10.28 5.23 -4.94
N ARG A 80 10.74 4.61 -6.04
CA ARG A 80 9.86 3.96 -7.02
C ARG A 80 9.00 2.87 -6.40
N LEU A 81 9.58 2.02 -5.54
CA LEU A 81 8.83 1.00 -4.82
C LEU A 81 7.76 1.61 -3.92
N THR A 82 8.11 2.66 -3.17
CA THR A 82 7.20 3.34 -2.26
C THR A 82 6.03 3.98 -2.99
N VAL A 83 6.31 4.69 -4.10
CA VAL A 83 5.27 5.27 -4.98
C VAL A 83 4.43 4.17 -5.63
N GLY A 84 5.05 3.08 -6.06
CA GLY A 84 4.36 1.94 -6.66
C GLY A 84 3.37 1.27 -5.72
N VAL A 85 3.73 1.10 -4.44
CA VAL A 85 2.80 0.60 -3.41
C VAL A 85 1.61 1.54 -3.29
N GLY A 86 1.85 2.85 -3.12
CA GLY A 86 0.76 3.84 -3.03
C GLY A 86 -0.13 3.87 -4.28
N THR A 87 0.46 3.73 -5.46
CA THR A 87 -0.26 3.70 -6.76
C THR A 87 -1.15 2.47 -6.86
N LEU A 88 -0.70 1.29 -6.40
CA LEU A 88 -1.56 0.11 -6.38
C LEU A 88 -2.74 0.31 -5.43
N LEU A 89 -2.48 0.76 -4.21
CA LEU A 89 -3.51 0.92 -3.19
C LEU A 89 -4.58 1.94 -3.59
N SER A 90 -4.22 3.01 -4.31
CA SER A 90 -5.17 4.02 -4.77
C SER A 90 -6.12 3.55 -5.88
N THR A 91 -5.91 2.36 -6.43
CA THR A 91 -6.80 1.76 -7.45
C THR A 91 -7.86 0.81 -6.87
N LEU A 92 -7.85 0.59 -5.55
CA LEU A 92 -8.72 -0.36 -4.85
C LEU A 92 -9.92 0.32 -4.19
#